data_AF-A0A1G7GV87-F1
#
_entry.id   AF-A0A1G7GV87-F1
#
_cell.length_a   1.000
_cell.length_b   1.000
_cell.length_c   1.000
_cell.angle_alpha   90.00
_cell.angle_beta   90.00
_cell.angle_gamma   90.00
#
_symmetry.space_group_name_H-M   'P 1'
#
loop_
_entity.id
_entity.type
_entity.pdbx_description
1 polymer ?
#
loop_
_entity_poly.entity_id
_entity_poly.type
_entity_poly.pdbx_seq_one_letter_code
_entity_poly.pdbx_strand_id
1 'polypeptide(L)'
;MRPVPLILGLGLLAAVWLAPLTLWLGAEFAGHMLRHMVLVAVAAPLLVIGWPGLARGFALNPLIAAALEFAVVWAWHLPRAHGLAFTHTAWFAAEQASFLLAGLLVWAGCLRAGHPLAGAGGLLLTSMHMTLLGALLILAPRDLYSAWCGLMPDLTGQQLGGILMLGIGTPVYLVAGLWLTARAVNEREAAA
;
A
#
# COMPACT_ATOMS: atom_id res chain seq x y z
N MET A 1 -15.23 -16.25 9.94
CA MET A 1 -15.00 -14.84 9.52
C MET A 1 -14.91 -13.99 10.78
N ARG A 2 -14.14 -12.90 10.77
CA ARG A 2 -14.02 -11.96 11.92
C ARG A 2 -14.71 -10.65 11.53
N PRO A 3 -15.89 -10.33 12.08
CA PRO A 3 -16.73 -9.26 11.54
C PRO A 3 -16.14 -7.86 11.74
N VAL A 4 -15.53 -7.59 12.90
CA VAL A 4 -14.98 -6.26 13.22
C VAL A 4 -13.92 -5.79 12.20
N PRO A 5 -12.81 -6.50 11.95
CA PRO A 5 -11.81 -6.05 10.97
C PRO A 5 -12.38 -6.01 9.55
N LEU A 6 -13.30 -6.92 9.19
CA LEU A 6 -13.96 -6.89 7.89
C LEU A 6 -14.79 -5.61 7.70
N ILE A 7 -15.61 -5.25 8.70
CA ILE A 7 -16.43 -4.03 8.68
C ILE A 7 -15.53 -2.79 8.61
N LEU A 8 -14.45 -2.74 9.39
CA LEU A 8 -13.50 -1.64 9.33
C LEU A 8 -12.83 -1.52 7.96
N GLY A 9 -12.38 -2.63 7.38
CA GLY A 9 -11.78 -2.66 6.05
C GLY A 9 -12.74 -2.19 4.96
N LEU A 10 -13.98 -2.68 4.97
CA LEU A 10 -15.03 -2.27 4.04
C LEU A 10 -15.45 -0.80 4.25
N GLY A 11 -15.53 -0.36 5.51
CA GLY A 11 -15.83 1.01 5.87
C GLY A 11 -14.76 1.98 5.38
N LEU A 12 -13.48 1.63 5.51
CA LEU A 12 -12.36 2.41 4.96
C LEU A 12 -12.40 2.46 3.43
N LEU A 13 -12.69 1.35 2.76
CA LEU A 13 -12.90 1.36 1.31
C LEU A 13 -14.03 2.32 0.93
N ALA A 14 -15.19 2.25 1.58
CA ALA A 14 -16.28 3.18 1.30
C ALA A 14 -15.86 4.65 1.57
N ALA A 15 -15.21 4.91 2.70
CA ALA A 15 -14.78 6.25 3.09
C ALA A 15 -13.79 6.86 2.09
N VAL A 16 -12.84 6.08 1.57
CA VAL A 16 -11.80 6.59 0.66
C VAL A 16 -12.36 7.11 -0.67
N TRP A 17 -13.52 6.60 -1.08
CA TRP A 17 -14.22 7.00 -2.31
C TRP A 17 -15.22 8.12 -2.07
N LEU A 18 -15.85 8.16 -0.90
CA LEU A 18 -16.87 9.17 -0.57
C LEU A 18 -16.27 10.46 0.00
N ALA A 19 -15.09 10.40 0.61
CA ALA A 19 -14.43 11.55 1.21
C ALA A 19 -13.81 12.48 0.14
N PRO A 20 -13.96 13.81 0.27
CA PRO A 20 -13.32 14.78 -0.61
C PRO A 20 -11.86 14.99 -0.21
N LEU A 21 -11.04 13.93 -0.28
CA LEU A 21 -9.66 13.92 0.23
C LEU A 21 -8.78 15.01 -0.37
N THR A 22 -8.98 15.34 -1.65
CA THR A 22 -8.21 16.35 -2.37
C THR A 22 -8.55 17.76 -1.86
N LEU A 23 -9.83 18.01 -1.54
CA LEU A 23 -10.27 19.25 -0.91
C LEU A 23 -9.69 19.40 0.50
N TRP A 24 -9.68 18.33 1.30
CA TRP A 24 -9.17 18.37 2.67
C TRP A 24 -7.66 18.62 2.74
N LEU A 25 -6.90 18.06 1.79
CA LEU A 25 -5.45 18.18 1.76
C LEU A 25 -4.98 19.39 0.93
N GLY A 26 -5.87 20.03 0.17
CA GLY A 26 -5.53 21.14 -0.73
C GLY A 26 -4.58 20.76 -1.87
N ALA A 27 -4.37 19.45 -2.10
CA ALA A 27 -3.42 18.93 -3.08
C ALA A 27 -3.96 17.63 -3.70
N GLU A 28 -4.09 17.63 -5.02
CA GLU A 28 -4.60 16.48 -5.79
C GLU A 28 -3.70 15.25 -5.62
N PHE A 29 -2.38 15.45 -5.73
CA PHE A 29 -1.40 14.37 -5.59
C PHE A 29 -1.43 13.75 -4.19
N ALA A 30 -1.50 14.56 -3.13
CA ALA A 30 -1.57 14.07 -1.76
C ALA A 30 -2.86 13.28 -1.49
N GLY A 31 -4.01 13.78 -1.97
CA GLY A 31 -5.29 13.05 -1.88
C GLY A 31 -5.27 11.74 -2.65
N HIS A 32 -4.59 11.69 -3.79
CA HIS A 32 -4.38 10.48 -4.57
C HIS A 32 -3.48 9.46 -3.82
N MET A 33 -2.34 9.90 -3.26
CA MET A 33 -1.45 9.06 -2.45
C MET A 33 -2.13 8.52 -1.20
N LEU A 34 -2.99 9.30 -0.54
CA LEU A 34 -3.76 8.84 0.61
C LEU A 34 -4.68 7.67 0.24
N ARG A 35 -5.31 7.70 -0.94
CA ARG A 35 -6.12 6.58 -1.44
C ARG A 35 -5.29 5.32 -1.58
N HIS A 36 -4.13 5.43 -2.24
CA HIS A 36 -3.21 4.30 -2.38
C HIS A 36 -2.89 3.72 -1.00
N MET A 37 -2.51 4.57 -0.04
CA MET A 37 -2.08 4.11 1.29
C MET A 37 -3.20 3.43 2.07
N VAL A 38 -4.44 3.94 1.98
CA VAL A 38 -5.59 3.26 2.57
C VAL A 38 -5.82 1.90 1.91
N LEU A 39 -5.71 1.79 0.57
CA LEU A 39 -5.93 0.53 -0.14
C LEU A 39 -4.89 -0.54 0.22
N VAL A 40 -3.59 -0.25 0.04
CA VAL A 40 -2.52 -1.24 0.22
C VAL A 40 -2.16 -1.49 1.69
N ALA A 41 -2.04 -0.44 2.51
CA ALA A 41 -1.50 -0.59 3.85
C ALA A 41 -2.59 -0.83 4.90
N VAL A 42 -3.82 -0.34 4.72
CA VAL A 42 -4.82 -0.37 5.81
C VAL A 42 -6.01 -1.29 5.51
N ALA A 43 -6.68 -1.09 4.38
CA ALA A 43 -7.87 -1.87 4.02
C ALA A 43 -7.51 -3.33 3.71
N ALA A 44 -6.48 -3.58 2.88
CA ALA A 44 -6.06 -4.93 2.52
C ALA A 44 -5.79 -5.86 3.73
N PRO A 45 -4.98 -5.51 4.75
CA PRO A 45 -4.77 -6.39 5.90
C PRO A 45 -6.05 -6.62 6.70
N LEU A 46 -6.89 -5.61 6.87
CA LEU A 46 -8.16 -5.73 7.59
C LEU A 46 -9.11 -6.71 6.89
N LEU A 47 -9.20 -6.66 5.57
CA LEU A 47 -9.97 -7.61 4.77
C LEU A 47 -9.41 -9.04 4.88
N VAL A 48 -8.09 -9.20 4.78
CA VAL A 48 -7.40 -10.50 4.93
C VAL A 48 -7.64 -11.11 6.31
N ILE A 49 -7.54 -10.31 7.38
CA ILE A 49 -7.79 -10.75 8.76
C ILE A 49 -9.29 -11.05 8.98
N GLY A 50 -10.17 -10.25 8.39
CA GLY A 50 -11.62 -10.36 8.52
C GLY A 50 -12.23 -11.54 7.76
N TRP A 51 -11.63 -11.91 6.62
CA TRP A 51 -12.17 -12.91 5.71
C TRP A 51 -11.15 -14.03 5.39
N PRO A 52 -11.19 -15.16 6.16
CA PRO A 52 -10.26 -16.27 5.95
C PRO A 52 -10.36 -16.96 4.57
N GLY A 53 -11.50 -16.83 3.88
CA GLY A 53 -11.69 -17.31 2.50
C GLY A 53 -10.85 -16.48 1.51
N LEU A 54 -10.97 -15.14 1.61
CA LEU A 54 -10.16 -14.19 0.85
C LEU A 54 -8.67 -14.43 1.08
N ALA A 55 -8.26 -14.54 2.35
CA ALA A 55 -6.87 -14.79 2.71
C ALA A 55 -6.32 -16.08 2.09
N ARG A 56 -7.13 -17.15 1.98
CA ARG A 56 -6.70 -18.39 1.32
C ARG A 56 -6.62 -18.26 -0.20
N GLY A 57 -7.55 -17.55 -0.82
CA GLY A 57 -7.57 -17.37 -2.29
C GLY A 57 -6.40 -16.55 -2.83
N PHE A 58 -5.87 -15.62 -2.02
CA PHE A 58 -4.80 -14.69 -2.43
C PHE A 58 -3.43 -14.98 -1.81
N ALA A 59 -3.28 -16.05 -1.03
CA ALA A 59 -2.01 -16.37 -0.38
C ALA A 59 -0.96 -16.89 -1.38
N LEU A 60 -0.16 -15.98 -1.92
CA LEU A 60 1.06 -16.31 -2.66
C LEU A 60 2.27 -16.43 -1.73
N ASN A 61 3.39 -16.92 -2.27
CA ASN A 61 4.67 -16.83 -1.57
C ASN A 61 4.96 -15.35 -1.22
N PRO A 62 5.35 -15.02 0.02
CA PRO A 62 5.59 -13.64 0.45
C PRO A 62 6.51 -12.83 -0.45
N LEU A 63 7.59 -13.45 -0.95
CA LEU A 63 8.56 -12.77 -1.82
C LEU A 63 8.00 -12.51 -3.21
N ILE A 64 7.23 -13.46 -3.75
CA ILE A 64 6.54 -13.27 -5.04
C ILE A 64 5.50 -12.17 -4.91
N ALA A 65 4.71 -12.17 -3.83
CA ALA A 65 3.71 -11.13 -3.58
C ALA A 65 4.35 -9.75 -3.46
N ALA A 66 5.44 -9.63 -2.69
CA ALA A 66 6.20 -8.38 -2.56
C ALA A 66 6.82 -7.92 -3.90
N ALA A 67 7.32 -8.85 -4.73
CA ALA A 67 7.87 -8.50 -6.04
C ALA A 67 6.79 -8.01 -7.02
N LEU A 68 5.60 -8.64 -7.01
CA LEU A 68 4.46 -8.20 -7.80
C LEU A 68 3.96 -6.82 -7.34
N GLU A 69 3.87 -6.61 -6.03
CA GLU A 69 3.49 -5.32 -5.47
C GLU A 69 4.51 -4.24 -5.85
N PHE A 70 5.82 -4.50 -5.67
CA PHE A 70 6.88 -3.61 -6.12
C PHE A 70 6.70 -3.20 -7.58
N ALA A 71 6.48 -4.17 -8.48
CA ALA A 71 6.31 -3.90 -9.90
C ALA A 71 5.08 -3.02 -10.17
N VAL A 72 3.95 -3.31 -9.52
CA VAL A 72 2.71 -2.53 -9.66
C VAL A 72 2.89 -1.11 -9.15
N VAL A 73 3.41 -0.94 -7.93
CA VAL A 73 3.60 0.38 -7.32
C VAL A 73 4.52 1.23 -8.18
N TRP A 74 5.70 0.71 -8.54
CA TRP A 74 6.67 1.48 -9.30
C TRP A 74 6.19 1.81 -10.70
N ALA A 75 5.48 0.88 -11.37
CA ALA A 75 4.92 1.14 -12.69
C ALA A 75 3.95 2.34 -12.68
N TRP A 76 3.04 2.39 -11.71
CA TRP A 76 2.06 3.49 -11.60
C TRP A 76 2.69 4.81 -11.17
N HIS A 77 3.82 4.79 -10.45
CA HIS A 77 4.54 6.00 -10.07
C HIS A 77 5.44 6.56 -11.17
N LEU A 78 5.62 5.87 -12.30
CA LEU A 78 6.25 6.48 -13.48
C LEU A 78 5.41 7.68 -13.94
N PRO A 79 6.01 8.85 -14.21
CA PRO A 79 5.24 10.07 -14.50
C PRO A 79 4.21 9.94 -15.62
N ARG A 80 4.55 9.21 -16.69
CA ARG A 80 3.63 8.94 -17.80
C ARG A 80 2.45 8.05 -17.41
N ALA A 81 2.70 6.99 -16.62
CA ALA A 81 1.65 6.08 -16.17
C ALA A 81 0.70 6.79 -15.20
N HIS A 82 1.25 7.57 -14.26
CA HIS A 82 0.48 8.42 -13.37
C HIS A 82 -0.36 9.44 -14.15
N GLY A 83 0.22 10.13 -15.14
CA GLY A 83 -0.54 11.06 -16.00
C GLY A 83 -1.70 10.41 -16.74
N LEU A 84 -1.55 9.15 -17.19
CA LEU A 84 -2.65 8.38 -17.77
C LEU A 84 -3.75 8.06 -16.74
N ALA A 85 -3.38 7.62 -15.55
CA ALA A 85 -4.33 7.37 -14.46
C ALA A 85 -5.04 8.67 -14.02
N PHE A 86 -4.34 9.80 -14.03
CA PHE A 86 -4.91 11.10 -13.67
C PHE A 86 -5.93 11.60 -14.69
N THR A 87 -5.68 11.41 -15.98
CA THR A 87 -6.50 11.98 -17.06
C THR A 87 -7.63 11.08 -17.54
N HIS A 88 -7.55 9.76 -17.28
CA HIS A 88 -8.51 8.78 -17.78
C HIS A 88 -9.07 7.87 -16.67
N THR A 89 -10.39 7.88 -16.52
CA THR A 89 -11.10 7.11 -15.49
C THR A 89 -10.85 5.59 -15.55
N ALA A 90 -10.69 5.02 -16.74
CA ALA A 90 -10.42 3.59 -16.90
C ALA A 90 -9.03 3.20 -16.36
N TRP A 91 -8.01 4.02 -16.66
CA TRP A 91 -6.65 3.82 -16.17
C TRP A 91 -6.55 4.10 -14.67
N PHE A 92 -7.28 5.11 -14.17
CA PHE A 92 -7.48 5.31 -12.74
C PHE A 92 -8.06 4.07 -12.06
N ALA A 93 -9.15 3.52 -12.56
CA ALA A 93 -9.76 2.33 -11.97
C ALA A 93 -8.81 1.12 -12.01
N ALA A 94 -8.06 0.93 -13.10
CA ALA A 94 -7.06 -0.13 -13.21
C ALA A 94 -5.93 0.02 -12.19
N GLU A 95 -5.42 1.24 -12.01
CA GLU A 95 -4.44 1.57 -10.99
C GLU A 95 -4.95 1.18 -9.60
N GLN A 96 -6.11 1.70 -9.20
CA GLN A 96 -6.67 1.50 -7.86
C GLN A 96 -7.03 0.03 -7.58
N ALA A 97 -7.56 -0.68 -8.57
CA ALA A 97 -7.82 -2.12 -8.48
C ALA A 97 -6.51 -2.91 -8.32
N SER A 98 -5.46 -2.55 -9.07
CA SER A 98 -4.16 -3.22 -8.98
C SER A 98 -3.46 -2.99 -7.65
N PHE A 99 -3.56 -1.79 -7.05
CA PHE A 99 -3.06 -1.53 -5.70
C PHE A 99 -3.79 -2.38 -4.65
N LEU A 100 -5.13 -2.42 -4.69
CA LEU A 100 -5.89 -3.25 -3.75
C LEU A 100 -5.52 -4.73 -3.90
N LEU A 101 -5.44 -5.23 -5.14
CA LEU A 101 -5.04 -6.61 -5.41
C LEU A 101 -3.62 -6.90 -4.90
N ALA A 102 -2.65 -6.04 -5.20
CA ALA A 102 -1.27 -6.20 -4.75
C ALA A 102 -1.18 -6.21 -3.22
N GLY A 103 -1.90 -5.30 -2.54
CA GLY A 103 -2.02 -5.31 -1.08
C GLY A 103 -2.61 -6.63 -0.56
N LEU A 104 -3.71 -7.11 -1.15
CA LEU A 104 -4.31 -8.38 -0.76
C LEU A 104 -3.33 -9.55 -0.91
N LEU A 105 -2.57 -9.60 -2.01
CA LEU A 105 -1.56 -10.64 -2.25
C LEU A 105 -0.45 -10.60 -1.19
N VAL A 106 0.10 -9.41 -0.89
CA VAL A 106 1.16 -9.23 0.12
C VAL A 106 0.67 -9.64 1.49
N TRP A 107 -0.47 -9.11 1.94
CA TRP A 107 -0.98 -9.39 3.29
C TRP A 107 -1.44 -10.84 3.44
N ALA A 108 -2.12 -11.41 2.45
CA ALA A 108 -2.51 -12.81 2.48
C ALA A 108 -1.30 -13.74 2.49
N GLY A 109 -0.30 -13.48 1.64
CA GLY A 109 0.93 -14.26 1.57
C GLY A 109 1.75 -14.18 2.86
N CYS A 110 1.98 -12.97 3.37
CA CYS A 110 2.82 -12.76 4.56
C CYS A 110 2.18 -13.29 5.84
N LEU A 111 0.88 -13.04 6.07
CA LEU A 111 0.20 -13.48 7.29
C LEU A 111 -0.03 -14.99 7.33
N ARG A 112 -0.07 -15.66 6.17
CA ARG A 112 -0.30 -17.10 6.04
C ARG A 112 0.94 -17.90 5.65
N ALA A 113 2.12 -17.27 5.60
CA ALA A 113 3.36 -17.95 5.32
C ALA A 113 3.57 -19.11 6.31
N GLY A 114 3.97 -20.28 5.80
CA GLY A 114 4.28 -21.45 6.65
C GLY A 114 5.46 -21.20 7.61
N HIS A 115 6.34 -20.26 7.26
CA HIS A 115 7.40 -19.76 8.14
C HIS A 115 7.18 -18.27 8.40
N PRO A 116 6.98 -17.83 9.66
CA PRO A 116 6.68 -16.42 9.94
C PRO A 116 7.77 -15.45 9.47
N LEU A 117 9.04 -15.87 9.49
CA LEU A 117 10.16 -15.07 8.98
C LEU A 117 10.06 -14.76 7.47
N ALA A 118 9.48 -15.65 6.67
CA ALA A 118 9.27 -15.37 5.25
C ALA A 118 8.24 -14.24 5.06
N GLY A 119 7.18 -14.24 5.89
CA GLY A 119 6.20 -13.15 5.91
C GLY A 119 6.81 -11.84 6.40
N ALA A 120 7.64 -11.88 7.45
CA ALA A 120 8.37 -10.70 7.92
C ALA A 120 9.29 -10.12 6.83
N GLY A 121 10.01 -10.98 6.10
CA GLY A 121 10.85 -10.59 4.97
C GLY A 121 10.06 -9.92 3.84
N GLY A 122 8.89 -10.46 3.48
CA GLY A 122 8.01 -9.85 2.47
C GLY A 122 7.54 -8.44 2.87
N LEU A 123 7.10 -8.26 4.11
CA LEU A 123 6.66 -6.96 4.63
C LEU A 123 7.82 -5.96 4.75
N LEU A 124 9.02 -6.43 5.14
CA LEU A 124 10.22 -5.60 5.17
C LEU A 124 10.58 -5.09 3.77
N LEU A 125 10.62 -5.97 2.77
CA LEU A 125 10.89 -5.59 1.39
C LEU A 125 9.87 -4.56 0.89
N THR A 126 8.58 -4.81 1.16
CA THR A 126 7.48 -3.89 0.82
C THR A 126 7.73 -2.51 1.44
N SER A 127 8.03 -2.47 2.74
CA SER A 127 8.35 -1.24 3.47
C SER A 127 9.55 -0.50 2.87
N MET A 128 10.63 -1.21 2.52
CA MET A 128 11.88 -0.62 2.02
C MET A 128 11.66 0.14 0.71
N HIS A 129 11.03 -0.47 -0.30
CA HIS A 129 10.84 0.22 -1.57
C HIS A 129 9.76 1.32 -1.49
N MET A 130 8.73 1.14 -0.65
CA MET A 130 7.72 2.18 -0.42
C MET A 130 8.35 3.41 0.24
N THR A 131 9.25 3.19 1.20
CA THR A 131 10.03 4.25 1.85
C THR A 131 10.97 4.93 0.84
N LEU A 132 11.69 4.16 0.03
CA LEU A 132 12.54 4.71 -1.03
C LEU A 132 11.74 5.57 -2.00
N LEU A 133 10.60 5.09 -2.46
CA LEU A 133 9.74 5.81 -3.40
C LEU A 133 9.22 7.10 -2.79
N GLY A 134 8.69 7.07 -1.56
CA GLY A 134 8.25 8.30 -0.89
C GLY A 134 9.39 9.27 -0.62
N ALA A 135 10.60 8.79 -0.32
CA ALA A 135 11.78 9.65 -0.17
C ALA A 135 12.16 10.33 -1.50
N LEU A 136 12.07 9.63 -2.63
CA LEU A 136 12.27 10.22 -3.96
C LEU A 136 11.25 11.33 -4.23
N LEU A 137 9.98 11.16 -3.83
CA LEU A 137 8.95 12.17 -3.99
C LEU A 137 9.18 13.42 -3.12
N ILE A 138 9.62 13.21 -1.88
CA ILE A 138 9.91 14.30 -0.93
C ILE A 138 11.14 15.11 -1.36
N LEU A 139 12.20 14.41 -1.76
CA LEU A 139 13.51 15.00 -2.01
C LEU A 139 13.69 15.48 -3.45
N ALA A 140 12.71 15.25 -4.33
CA ALA A 140 12.76 15.76 -5.69
C ALA A 140 12.83 17.31 -5.69
N PRO A 141 13.75 17.92 -6.45
CA PRO A 141 13.90 19.38 -6.50
C PRO A 141 12.80 20.07 -7.34
N ARG A 142 11.91 19.28 -7.95
CA ARG A 142 10.86 19.74 -8.85
C ARG A 142 9.68 18.78 -8.81
N ASP A 143 8.53 19.28 -9.21
CA ASP A 143 7.35 18.46 -9.47
C ASP A 143 7.60 17.52 -10.66
N LEU A 144 7.38 16.22 -10.45
CA LEU A 144 7.62 15.15 -11.40
C LEU A 144 6.41 14.85 -12.30
N TYR A 145 5.21 15.27 -11.89
CA TYR A 145 3.92 14.77 -12.41
C TYR A 145 3.08 15.84 -13.11
N SER A 146 3.11 17.08 -12.66
CA SER A 146 2.31 18.22 -13.14
C SER A 146 2.25 18.33 -14.67
N ALA A 147 3.40 18.24 -15.34
CA ALA A 147 3.48 18.31 -16.80
C ALA A 147 2.74 17.15 -17.52
N TRP A 148 2.73 15.95 -16.93
CA TRP A 148 2.02 14.79 -17.46
C TRP A 148 0.52 14.83 -17.17
N CYS A 149 0.13 15.57 -16.13
CA CYS A 149 -1.26 15.75 -15.71
C CYS A 149 -1.92 16.99 -16.34
N GLY A 150 -1.16 17.84 -17.04
CA GLY A 150 -1.67 19.10 -17.60
C GLY A 150 -1.99 20.16 -16.54
N LEU A 151 -1.31 20.09 -15.39
CA LEU A 151 -1.50 20.99 -14.24
C LEU A 151 -0.34 21.96 -14.10
N MET A 152 -0.55 23.02 -13.31
CA MET A 152 0.55 23.84 -12.80
C MET A 152 1.38 23.03 -11.78
N PRO A 153 2.71 23.25 -11.68
CA PRO A 153 3.54 22.56 -10.69
C PRO A 153 3.08 22.80 -9.25
N ASP A 154 2.95 21.72 -8.48
CA ASP A 154 2.66 21.72 -7.05
C ASP A 154 3.62 20.78 -6.31
N LEU A 155 4.86 21.27 -6.11
CA LEU A 155 5.91 20.52 -5.43
C LEU A 155 5.51 20.17 -3.98
N THR A 156 4.84 21.08 -3.27
CA THR A 156 4.42 20.86 -1.89
C THR A 156 3.41 19.72 -1.81
N GLY A 157 2.44 19.67 -2.73
CA GLY A 157 1.48 18.57 -2.84
C GLY A 157 2.16 17.22 -3.10
N GLN A 158 3.17 17.20 -3.96
CA GLN A 158 3.99 15.99 -4.19
C GLN A 158 4.72 15.53 -2.93
N GLN A 159 5.40 16.47 -2.25
CA GLN A 159 6.14 16.19 -1.02
C GLN A 159 5.22 15.68 0.09
N LEU A 160 4.04 16.28 0.24
CA LEU A 160 3.01 15.80 1.17
C LEU A 160 2.55 14.39 0.82
N GLY A 161 2.37 14.07 -0.47
CA GLY A 161 2.11 12.72 -0.94
C GLY A 161 3.19 11.72 -0.51
N GLY A 162 4.47 12.06 -0.71
CA GLY A 162 5.58 11.25 -0.24
C GLY A 162 5.60 11.08 1.29
N ILE A 163 5.31 12.14 2.05
CA ILE A 163 5.21 12.08 3.53
C ILE A 163 4.10 11.12 3.96
N LEU A 164 2.94 11.15 3.30
CA LEU A 164 1.83 10.23 3.59
C LEU A 164 2.23 8.78 3.33
N MET A 165 2.98 8.51 2.26
CA MET A 165 3.49 7.16 1.97
C MET A 165 4.39 6.65 3.10
N LEU A 166 5.36 7.46 3.56
CA LEU A 166 6.24 7.07 4.66
C LEU A 166 5.48 6.95 5.97
N GLY A 167 4.64 7.94 6.28
CA GLY A 167 3.94 8.08 7.55
C GLY A 167 2.90 7.00 7.79
N ILE A 168 2.31 6.43 6.73
CA ILE A 168 1.34 5.33 6.83
C ILE A 168 2.00 3.98 6.59
N GLY A 169 2.73 3.83 5.47
CA GLY A 169 3.30 2.54 5.08
C GLY A 169 4.31 2.00 6.09
N THR A 170 5.29 2.82 6.47
CA THR A 170 6.40 2.40 7.35
C THR A 170 5.92 1.82 8.67
N PRO A 171 5.11 2.52 9.50
CA PRO A 171 4.69 1.96 10.78
C PRO A 171 3.84 0.71 10.62
N VAL A 172 2.95 0.68 9.61
CA VAL A 172 2.07 -0.48 9.40
C VAL A 172 2.86 -1.73 9.05
N TYR A 173 3.76 -1.66 8.06
CA TYR A 173 4.57 -2.81 7.65
C TYR A 173 5.59 -3.19 8.72
N LEU A 174 6.18 -2.21 9.42
CA LEU A 174 7.14 -2.47 10.49
C LEU A 174 6.49 -3.19 11.67
N VAL A 175 5.35 -2.70 12.16
CA VAL A 175 4.63 -3.34 13.28
C VAL A 175 4.25 -4.77 12.93
N ALA A 176 3.72 -5.00 11.72
CA ALA A 176 3.37 -6.35 11.28
C ALA A 176 4.60 -7.27 11.09
N GLY A 177 5.69 -6.74 10.52
CA GLY A 177 6.94 -7.49 10.34
C GLY A 177 7.61 -7.86 11.68
N LEU A 178 7.62 -6.94 12.65
CA LEU A 178 8.10 -7.20 14.00
C LEU A 178 7.23 -8.24 14.72
N TRP A 179 5.91 -8.16 14.57
CA TRP A 179 5.00 -9.16 15.12
C TRP A 179 5.26 -10.57 14.56
N LEU A 180 5.46 -10.70 13.25
CA LEU A 180 5.81 -11.99 12.63
C LEU A 180 7.19 -12.50 13.08
N THR A 181 8.16 -11.60 13.23
CA THR A 181 9.49 -11.94 13.76
C THR A 181 9.40 -12.45 15.20
N ALA A 182 8.68 -11.74 16.08
CA ALA A 182 8.46 -12.16 17.46
C ALA A 182 7.77 -13.52 17.53
N ARG A 183 6.78 -13.77 16.66
CA ARG A 183 6.13 -15.08 16.55
C ARG A 183 7.12 -16.19 16.18
N ALA A 184 8.03 -15.94 15.24
CA ALA A 184 9.04 -16.92 14.85
C ALA A 184 10.02 -17.26 15.98
N VAL A 185 10.39 -16.27 16.80
CA VAL A 185 11.27 -16.49 17.96
C VAL A 185 10.56 -17.36 19.00
N ASN A 186 9.32 -17.02 19.35
CA ASN A 186 8.54 -17.77 20.33
C ASN A 186 8.26 -19.22 19.88
N GLU A 187 8.01 -19.44 18.58
CA GLU A 187 7.83 -20.79 18.02
C GLU A 187 9.10 -21.63 18.11
N ARG A 188 10.29 -21.02 17.97
CA ARG A 188 11.57 -21.71 18.15
C ARG A 188 11.86 -22.03 19.62
N GLU A 189 11.59 -21.10 20.52
CA GLU A 189 11.75 -21.31 21.97
C GLU A 189 10.85 -22.42 22.50
N ALA A 190 9.60 -22.48 22.03
CA ALA A 190 8.65 -23.54 22.43
C ALA A 190 9.01 -24.94 21.89
N ALA A 191 9.89 -25.02 20.89
CA ALA A 191 10.35 -26.27 20.29
C ALA A 191 11.71 -26.76 20.83
N ALA A 192 12.37 -25.97 21.69
CA ALA A 192 13.65 -26.28 22.33
C ALA A 192 13.44 -26.88 23.74
#